data_AF-U5F7X4-F1
#
_entry.id   AF-U5F7X4-F1
#
_cell.length_a   1.000
_cell.length_b   1.000
_cell.length_c   1.000
_cell.angle_alpha   90.00
_cell.angle_beta   90.00
_cell.angle_gamma   90.00
#
_symmetry.space_group_name_H-M   'P 1'
#
loop_
_entity.id
_entity.type
_entity.pdbx_description
1 polymer ?
#
loop_
_entity_poly.entity_id
_entity_poly.type
_entity_poly.pdbx_seq_one_letter_code
_entity_poly.pdbx_strand_id
1 'polypeptide(L)'
;MNLSVDGGEHSQYFLSKRPGAYVVEFEAPKWLDDFVKEYEVSQVGYKSNPLNQGGMAPKITDITTHGKIIELPPPWVEWIEEYATNGRIIKGVK
;
A
#
# COMPACT_ATOMS: atom_id res chain seq x y z
N MET A 1 0.86 2.87 7.15
CA MET A 1 -0.13 3.13 6.08
C MET A 1 -0.13 1.93 5.15
N ASN A 2 -1.29 1.52 4.62
CA ASN A 2 -1.38 0.42 3.65
C ASN A 2 -1.80 0.98 2.28
N LEU A 3 -1.08 0.58 1.24
CA LEU A 3 -1.25 1.03 -0.13
C LEU A 3 -1.76 -0.11 -0.99
N SER A 4 -2.92 0.07 -1.62
CA SER A 4 -3.36 -0.84 -2.67
C SER A 4 -2.67 -0.44 -3.97
N VAL A 5 -1.93 -1.36 -4.58
CA VAL A 5 -1.22 -1.15 -5.84
C VAL A 5 -1.90 -1.94 -6.97
N ASP A 6 -1.37 -1.85 -8.20
CA ASP A 6 -1.86 -2.57 -9.37
C ASP A 6 -3.36 -2.31 -9.70
N GLY A 7 -3.79 -1.04 -9.64
CA GLY A 7 -5.15 -0.65 -10.02
C GLY A 7 -6.16 -0.62 -8.88
N GLY A 8 -5.74 -0.86 -7.63
CA GLY A 8 -6.53 -0.54 -6.46
C GLY A 8 -7.61 -1.57 -6.09
N GLU A 9 -7.61 -2.76 -6.70
CA GLU A 9 -8.63 -3.80 -6.53
C GLU A 9 -8.88 -4.17 -5.06
N HIS A 10 -7.82 -4.24 -4.25
CA HIS A 10 -7.90 -4.54 -2.81
C HIS A 10 -8.66 -3.44 -2.06
N SER A 11 -8.32 -2.18 -2.34
CA SER A 11 -9.02 -1.03 -1.74
C SER A 11 -10.50 -0.99 -2.14
N GLN A 12 -10.83 -1.29 -3.40
CA GLN A 12 -12.20 -1.31 -3.91
C GLN A 12 -13.03 -2.43 -3.25
N TYR A 13 -12.44 -3.62 -3.07
CA TYR A 13 -13.07 -4.71 -2.36
C TYR A 13 -13.51 -4.30 -0.95
N PHE A 14 -12.62 -3.68 -0.17
CA PHE A 14 -12.95 -3.22 1.18
C PHE A 14 -13.87 -2.00 1.21
N LEU A 15 -13.78 -1.12 0.21
CA LEU A 15 -14.68 0.01 0.07
C LEU A 15 -16.15 -0.44 -0.06
N SER A 16 -16.41 -1.51 -0.81
CA SER A 16 -17.75 -2.10 -0.94
C SER A 16 -18.30 -2.73 0.34
N LYS A 17 -17.41 -3.13 1.26
CA LYS A 17 -17.76 -3.86 2.50
C LYS A 17 -17.88 -2.96 3.73
N ARG A 18 -17.41 -1.72 3.63
CA ARG A 18 -17.29 -0.81 4.78
C ARG A 18 -18.10 0.47 4.52
N PRO A 19 -19.39 0.50 4.95
CA PRO A 19 -20.22 1.69 4.82
C PRO A 19 -19.56 2.91 5.47
N GLY A 20 -19.49 4.02 4.73
CA GLY A 20 -18.86 5.26 5.19
C GLY A 20 -17.33 5.30 5.07
N ALA A 21 -16.68 4.25 4.55
CA ALA A 21 -15.27 4.29 4.22
C ALA A 21 -14.99 5.14 2.97
N TYR A 22 -13.74 5.56 2.84
CA TYR A 22 -13.22 6.22 1.66
C TYR A 22 -11.82 5.70 1.35
N VAL A 23 -11.44 5.80 0.08
CA VAL A 23 -10.09 5.54 -0.42
C VAL A 23 -9.47 6.88 -0.79
N VAL A 24 -8.21 7.09 -0.39
CA VAL A 24 -7.38 8.18 -0.90
C VAL A 24 -6.53 7.59 -2.02
N GLU A 25 -6.75 8.07 -3.23
CA GLU A 25 -5.96 7.70 -4.40
C GLU A 25 -5.04 8.86 -4.76
N PHE A 26 -3.79 8.58 -5.10
CA PHE A 26 -2.80 9.57 -5.49
C PHE A 26 -1.91 8.99 -6.59
N GLU A 27 -1.21 9.86 -7.31
CA GLU A 27 -0.26 9.43 -8.32
C GLU A 27 1.08 9.08 -7.66
N ALA A 28 1.45 7.80 -7.69
CA ALA A 28 2.76 7.37 -7.23
C ALA A 28 3.81 7.61 -8.33
N PRO A 29 4.95 8.24 -8.02
CA PRO A 29 6.01 8.41 -9.00
C PRO A 29 6.61 7.04 -9.35
N LYS A 30 7.08 6.89 -10.60
CA LYS A 30 7.64 5.62 -11.10
C LYS A 30 8.73 5.03 -10.20
N TRP A 31 9.61 5.88 -9.66
CA TRP A 31 10.70 5.40 -8.79
C TRP A 31 10.18 4.71 -7.53
N LEU A 32 9.03 5.14 -6.99
CA LEU A 32 8.43 4.54 -5.80
C LEU A 32 7.81 3.18 -6.13
N ASP A 33 7.17 3.07 -7.30
CA ASP A 33 6.65 1.79 -7.81
C ASP A 33 7.79 0.78 -8.04
N ASP A 34 8.88 1.21 -8.69
CA ASP A 34 10.06 0.38 -8.92
C ASP A 34 10.71 -0.05 -7.58
N PHE A 35 10.88 0.89 -6.65
CA PHE A 35 11.39 0.62 -5.30
C PHE A 35 10.55 -0.43 -4.57
N VAL A 36 9.21 -0.27 -4.56
CA VAL A 36 8.32 -1.23 -3.90
C VAL A 36 8.46 -2.61 -4.53
N LYS A 37 8.46 -2.71 -5.85
CA LYS A 37 8.59 -4.00 -6.57
C LYS A 37 9.93 -4.69 -6.33
N GLU A 38 11.01 -3.91 -6.18
CA GLU A 38 12.35 -4.45 -5.96
C GLU A 38 12.56 -4.96 -4.53
N TYR A 39 12.02 -4.24 -3.53
CA TYR A 39 12.33 -4.47 -2.12
C TYR A 39 11.20 -5.09 -1.31
N GLU A 40 10.03 -5.35 -1.89
CA GLU A 40 8.91 -5.93 -1.15
C GLU A 40 9.22 -7.32 -0.59
N VAL A 41 8.78 -7.55 0.65
CA VAL A 41 8.94 -8.82 1.34
C VAL A 41 7.57 -9.34 1.76
N SER A 42 7.33 -10.63 1.55
CA SER A 42 6.11 -11.29 2.01
C SER A 42 5.93 -11.16 3.53
N GLN A 43 4.69 -10.95 3.98
CA GLN A 43 4.31 -11.01 5.39
C GLN A 43 4.71 -12.36 6.04
N VAL A 44 4.71 -13.46 5.28
CA VAL A 44 5.12 -14.77 5.78
C VAL A 44 6.63 -14.77 6.04
N GLY A 45 7.02 -14.96 7.30
CA GLY A 45 8.44 -14.94 7.68
C GLY A 45 9.09 -13.55 7.69
N TYR A 46 8.30 -12.48 7.62
CA TYR A 46 8.79 -11.09 7.51
C TYR A 46 9.85 -10.73 8.57
N LYS A 47 9.59 -11.04 9.85
CA LYS A 47 10.50 -10.71 10.97
C LYS A 47 11.85 -11.42 10.91
N SER A 48 11.89 -12.60 10.29
CA SER A 48 13.09 -13.43 10.18
C SER A 48 13.77 -13.29 8.82
N ASN A 49 13.19 -12.55 7.87
CA ASN A 49 13.75 -12.40 6.54
C ASN A 49 14.92 -11.41 6.56
N PRO A 50 16.15 -11.80 6.16
CA PRO A 50 17.29 -10.89 6.08
C PRO A 50 17.04 -9.67 5.18
N LEU A 51 16.18 -9.81 4.16
CA LEU A 51 15.81 -8.74 3.23
C LEU A 51 14.88 -7.69 3.85
N ASN A 52 14.37 -7.91 5.06
CA ASN A 52 13.53 -6.95 5.76
C ASN A 52 14.32 -5.70 6.24
N GLN A 53 15.65 -5.68 6.13
CA GLN A 53 16.48 -4.52 6.47
C GLN A 53 16.16 -3.93 7.86
N GLY A 54 15.91 -4.79 8.85
CA GLY A 54 15.54 -4.35 10.20
C GLY A 54 14.12 -3.80 10.35
N GLY A 55 13.20 -4.12 9.44
CA GLY A 55 11.80 -3.65 9.47
C GLY A 55 11.50 -2.52 8.48
N MET A 56 12.44 -2.21 7.57
CA MET A 56 12.37 -1.07 6.66
C MET A 56 12.05 -1.45 5.21
N ALA A 57 11.86 -2.74 4.92
CA ALA A 57 11.37 -3.17 3.62
C ALA A 57 9.86 -2.91 3.47
N PRO A 58 9.35 -2.62 2.26
CA PRO A 58 7.93 -2.72 1.97
C PRO A 58 7.42 -4.14 2.27
N LYS A 59 6.24 -4.27 2.86
CA LYS A 59 5.67 -5.57 3.23
C LYS A 59 4.42 -5.88 2.42
N ILE A 60 4.42 -6.99 1.68
CA ILE A 60 3.20 -7.50 1.05
C ILE A 60 2.32 -8.07 2.17
N THR A 61 1.12 -7.50 2.34
CA THR A 61 0.16 -7.92 3.36
C THR A 61 -1.07 -8.56 2.72
N ASP A 62 -1.92 -9.21 3.53
CA ASP A 62 -3.20 -9.79 3.10
C ASP A 62 -3.16 -10.50 1.73
N ILE A 63 -2.37 -11.58 1.67
CA ILE A 63 -2.24 -12.44 0.49
C ILE A 63 -3.52 -13.27 0.19
N THR A 64 -4.60 -13.06 0.96
CA THR A 64 -5.85 -13.83 0.87
C THR A 64 -6.98 -13.10 0.17
N THR A 65 -6.85 -11.78 0.01
CA THR A 65 -7.82 -10.94 -0.71
C THR A 65 -7.26 -10.58 -2.08
N HIS A 66 -8.13 -10.45 -3.09
CA HIS A 66 -7.71 -10.06 -4.44
C HIS A 66 -7.15 -8.63 -4.46
N GLY A 67 -6.24 -8.37 -5.41
CA GLY A 67 -5.44 -7.16 -5.46
C GLY A 67 -4.20 -7.21 -4.55
N LYS A 68 -3.22 -6.37 -4.85
CA LYS A 68 -1.95 -6.31 -4.11
C LYS A 68 -1.97 -5.17 -3.10
N ILE A 69 -1.62 -5.47 -1.85
CA ILE A 69 -1.55 -4.49 -0.77
C ILE A 69 -0.16 -4.49 -0.12
N ILE A 70 0.41 -3.30 -0.02
CA ILE A 70 1.75 -3.06 0.52
C ILE A 70 1.63 -2.21 1.79
N GLU A 71 2.22 -2.67 2.88
CA GLU A 71 2.46 -1.84 4.06
C GLU A 71 3.84 -1.19 3.92
N LEU A 72 3.87 0.15 3.90
CA LEU A 72 5.11 0.91 3.81
C LEU A 72 5.67 1.26 5.20
N PRO A 73 7.00 1.22 5.39
CA PRO A 73 7.63 1.68 6.62
C PRO A 73 7.45 3.19 6.85
N PRO A 74 7.55 3.67 8.11
CA PRO A 74 7.21 5.04 8.48
C PRO A 74 7.84 6.15 7.61
N PRO A 75 9.15 6.11 7.27
CA PRO A 75 9.75 7.19 6.47
C PRO A 75 9.08 7.41 5.11
N TRP A 76 8.58 6.33 4.48
CA TRP A 76 7.90 6.42 3.19
C TRP A 76 6.47 6.93 3.31
N VAL A 77 5.82 6.67 4.45
CA VAL A 77 4.49 7.22 4.75
C VAL A 77 4.57 8.73 4.87
N GLU A 78 5.53 9.22 5.66
CA GLU A 78 5.77 10.66 5.83
C GLU A 78 6.10 11.32 4.50
N TRP A 79 6.94 10.70 3.68
CA TRP A 79 7.26 11.19 2.35
C TRP A 79 6.02 11.28 1.43
N ILE A 80 5.15 10.27 1.42
CA ILE A 80 3.90 10.30 0.64
C ILE A 80 2.99 11.42 1.12
N GLU A 81 2.84 11.58 2.44
CA GLU A 81 1.98 12.63 3.01
C GLU A 81 2.46 14.05 2.65
N GLU A 82 3.77 14.25 2.50
CA GLU A 82 4.35 15.55 2.16
C GLU A 82 4.40 15.82 0.64
N TYR A 83 4.71 14.80 -0.17
CA TYR A 83 5.06 14.98 -1.59
C TYR A 83 4.07 14.38 -2.58
N ALA A 84 3.05 13.62 -2.14
CA ALA A 84 2.07 13.07 -3.06
C ALA A 84 1.28 14.19 -3.77
N THR A 85 1.11 14.02 -5.08
CA THR A 85 0.37 14.95 -5.92
C THR A 85 -0.85 14.26 -6.54
N ASN A 86 -1.78 15.04 -7.07
CA ASN A 86 -2.99 14.55 -7.73
C ASN A 86 -3.87 13.65 -6.84
N GLY A 87 -3.85 13.88 -5.53
CA GLY A 87 -4.66 13.16 -4.56
C GLY A 87 -6.16 13.41 -4.76
N ARG A 88 -6.97 12.35 -4.71
CA ARG A 88 -8.44 12.42 -4.73
C ARG A 88 -9.07 11.41 -3.77
N ILE A 89 -10.28 11.73 -3.32
CA ILE A 89 -11.05 10.87 -2.42
C ILE A 89 -12.11 10.13 -3.23
N ILE A 90 -12.11 8.80 -3.13
CA ILE A 90 -13.15 7.93 -3.65
C ILE A 90 -13.97 7.45 -2.46
N LYS A 91 -15.24 7.87 -2.39
CA LYS A 91 -16.15 7.46 -1.31
C LYS A 91 -16.82 6.14 -1.65
N GLY A 92 -17.01 5.28 -0.65
CA GLY A 92 -17.82 4.08 -0.80
C GLY A 92 -19.26 4.46 -1.06
N VAL A 93 -19.88 3.79 -2.04
CA VAL A 93 -21.32 3.96 -2.30
C VAL A 93 -22.06 3.40 -1.09
N LYS A 94 -23.03 4.19 -0.61
CA LYS A 94 -23.86 3.86 0.55
C LYS A 94 -24.89 2.79 0.20
#